data_AF-A0A0K2G6I2-F1
#
_entry.id   AF-A0A0K2G6I2-F1
#
_cell.length_a   1.000
_cell.length_b   1.000
_cell.length_c   1.000
_cell.angle_alpha   90.00
_cell.angle_beta   90.00
_cell.angle_gamma   90.00
#
_symmetry.space_group_name_H-M   'P 1'
#
loop_
_entity.id
_entity.type
_entity.pdbx_description
1 polymer ?
#
loop_
_entity_poly.entity_id
_entity_poly.type
_entity_poly.pdbx_seq_one_letter_code
_entity_poly.pdbx_strand_id
1 'polypeptide(L)'
;MRIKSVLFVAGMVTGLLFTGAVRAADQPMSQAPSAHGDEAQLPGGVIGVSLQVGAERIGDPAVLYVGMVHPEGPAQQAGLRHGDEIVTVDGAAVSGKTYEQVVRMIRGDAGTVVKVGVKGDGGVRELAVTRVAGDKLPKAPSGAHGGPAR
;
A
#
# COMPACT_ATOMS: atom_id res chain seq x y z
N MET A 1 13.94 -62.41 7.79
CA MET A 1 13.23 -62.19 9.06
C MET A 1 11.74 -62.46 8.82
N ARG A 2 11.11 -63.20 9.74
CA ARG A 2 9.77 -63.83 9.63
C ARG A 2 8.64 -62.83 9.37
N ILE A 3 7.73 -63.12 8.43
CA ILE A 3 6.32 -62.74 8.56
C ILE A 3 5.44 -63.93 8.17
N LYS A 4 4.50 -64.23 9.07
CA LYS A 4 3.59 -65.37 9.08
C LYS A 4 2.37 -65.09 8.20
N SER A 5 1.80 -66.16 7.65
CA SER A 5 0.50 -66.28 6.99
C SER A 5 -0.66 -65.76 7.84
N VAL A 6 -1.69 -65.14 7.24
CA VAL A 6 -3.11 -65.26 7.65
C VAL A 6 -4.03 -65.12 6.43
N LEU A 7 -5.08 -65.94 6.48
CA LEU A 7 -6.15 -66.28 5.54
C LEU A 7 -7.21 -65.17 5.31
N PHE A 8 -7.86 -65.24 4.13
CA PHE A 8 -9.30 -65.10 3.81
C PHE A 8 -10.22 -64.20 4.67
N VAL A 9 -11.08 -63.40 4.01
CA VAL A 9 -12.54 -63.67 3.85
C VAL A 9 -13.14 -62.63 2.88
N ALA A 10 -13.88 -63.12 1.89
CA ALA A 10 -14.76 -62.35 1.03
C ALA A 10 -16.09 -62.05 1.75
N GLY A 11 -16.62 -60.83 1.57
CA GLY A 11 -17.93 -60.43 2.10
C GLY A 11 -18.54 -59.30 1.27
N MET A 12 -19.45 -59.67 0.38
CA MET A 12 -20.30 -58.83 -0.45
C MET A 12 -21.55 -58.45 0.35
N VAL A 13 -21.89 -57.16 0.52
CA VAL A 13 -23.30 -56.71 0.68
C VAL A 13 -23.53 -55.34 0.04
N THR A 14 -24.55 -55.34 -0.78
CA THR A 14 -25.17 -54.32 -1.61
C THR A 14 -25.90 -53.24 -0.81
N GLY A 15 -25.81 -51.99 -1.27
CA GLY A 15 -26.97 -51.08 -1.40
C GLY A 15 -27.29 -50.13 -0.24
N LEU A 16 -27.20 -48.82 -0.50
CA LEU A 16 -28.28 -47.90 -0.15
C LEU A 16 -28.25 -46.69 -1.11
N LEU A 17 -29.33 -46.53 -1.88
CA LEU A 17 -29.62 -45.33 -2.65
C LEU A 17 -30.01 -44.21 -1.67
N PHE A 18 -29.21 -43.15 -1.61
CA PHE A 18 -29.67 -41.87 -1.03
C PHE A 18 -30.02 -40.93 -2.18
N THR A 19 -31.30 -40.85 -2.48
CA THR A 19 -31.91 -39.74 -3.21
C THR A 19 -31.89 -38.51 -2.30
N GLY A 20 -31.00 -37.56 -2.62
CA GLY A 20 -30.93 -36.27 -1.94
C GLY A 20 -30.52 -35.19 -2.93
N ALA A 21 -31.51 -34.58 -3.59
CA ALA A 21 -31.30 -33.33 -4.30
C ALA A 21 -31.17 -32.21 -3.27
N VAL A 22 -29.94 -31.78 -2.97
CA VAL A 22 -29.68 -30.51 -2.30
C VAL A 22 -28.99 -29.60 -3.30
N ARG A 23 -29.71 -28.55 -3.65
CA ARG A 23 -29.30 -27.44 -4.51
C ARG A 23 -28.13 -26.73 -3.84
N ALA A 24 -26.91 -27.02 -4.27
CA ALA A 24 -25.72 -26.30 -3.82
C ALA A 24 -25.68 -24.94 -4.51
N ALA A 25 -26.03 -23.92 -3.73
CA ALA A 25 -25.85 -22.51 -4.06
C ALA A 25 -24.37 -22.21 -4.33
N ASP A 26 -24.16 -21.25 -5.23
CA ASP A 26 -22.97 -20.41 -5.39
C ASP A 26 -21.61 -21.05 -5.10
N GLN A 27 -20.94 -21.49 -6.17
CA GLN A 27 -19.50 -21.65 -6.13
C GLN A 27 -18.88 -20.28 -5.77
N PRO A 28 -18.12 -20.15 -4.66
CA PRO A 28 -17.31 -18.96 -4.49
C PRO A 28 -16.29 -18.95 -5.62
N MET A 29 -16.33 -17.91 -6.45
CA MET A 29 -15.25 -17.63 -7.40
C MET A 29 -13.94 -17.70 -6.63
N SER A 30 -13.15 -18.72 -6.95
CA SER A 30 -11.75 -18.80 -6.59
C SER A 30 -11.11 -17.50 -7.07
N GLN A 31 -10.81 -16.60 -6.12
CA GLN A 31 -9.98 -15.44 -6.44
C GLN A 31 -8.64 -16.02 -6.87
N ALA A 32 -8.38 -15.94 -8.18
CA ALA A 32 -7.04 -16.13 -8.70
C ALA A 32 -6.10 -15.22 -7.89
N PRO A 33 -4.95 -15.73 -7.40
CA PRO A 33 -4.00 -14.89 -6.70
C PRO A 33 -3.59 -13.80 -7.68
N SER A 34 -4.04 -12.57 -7.40
CA SER A 34 -3.66 -11.42 -8.20
C SER A 34 -2.14 -11.36 -8.14
N ALA A 35 -1.51 -11.42 -9.31
CA ALA A 35 -0.08 -11.20 -9.46
C ALA A 35 0.23 -9.72 -9.13
N HIS A 36 0.15 -9.35 -7.85
CA HIS A 36 0.86 -8.20 -7.31
C HIS A 36 2.16 -8.76 -6.77
N GLY A 37 3.24 -8.44 -7.48
CA GLY A 37 4.59 -8.91 -7.16
C GLY A 37 4.92 -8.63 -5.71
N ASP A 38 5.72 -9.53 -5.12
CA ASP A 38 6.16 -9.55 -3.73
C ASP A 38 6.11 -8.17 -3.07
N GLU A 39 4.98 -7.92 -2.39
CA GLU A 39 4.76 -6.78 -1.52
C GLU A 39 5.65 -7.02 -0.30
N ALA A 40 6.96 -6.83 -0.46
CA ALA A 40 7.86 -6.67 0.67
C ALA A 40 7.23 -5.55 1.51
N GLN A 41 6.62 -5.96 2.61
CA GLN A 41 5.80 -5.12 3.48
C GLN A 41 6.48 -3.76 3.62
N LEU A 42 5.89 -2.73 3.01
CA LEU A 42 6.46 -1.38 3.11
C LEU A 42 6.57 -1.04 4.59
N PRO A 43 7.64 -0.34 5.01
CA PRO A 43 7.77 0.08 6.40
C PRO A 43 6.49 0.80 6.85
N GLY A 44 5.99 0.42 8.03
CA GLY A 44 4.68 0.87 8.52
C GLY A 44 4.63 2.35 8.92
N GLY A 45 5.78 3.01 9.04
CA GLY A 45 5.87 4.43 9.37
C GLY A 45 5.54 5.32 8.17
N VAL A 46 4.60 6.24 8.38
CA VAL A 46 4.10 7.19 7.37
C VAL A 46 4.16 8.63 7.92
N ILE A 47 4.14 9.60 7.03
CA ILE A 47 4.11 11.03 7.39
C ILE A 47 2.75 11.69 7.22
N GLY A 48 1.75 10.96 6.73
CA GLY A 48 0.38 11.47 6.56
C GLY A 48 0.18 12.36 5.33
N VAL A 49 0.70 11.96 4.17
CA VAL A 49 0.42 12.60 2.88
C VAL A 49 -0.04 11.59 1.85
N SER A 50 -0.78 12.06 0.84
CA SER A 50 -0.90 11.37 -0.44
C SER A 50 0.02 12.02 -1.47
N LEU A 51 0.51 11.22 -2.40
CA LEU A 51 1.32 11.68 -3.51
C LEU A 51 0.54 11.55 -4.81
N GLN A 52 0.70 12.52 -5.69
CA GLN A 52 0.14 12.54 -7.04
C GLN A 52 1.27 12.71 -8.04
N VAL A 53 1.15 12.02 -9.17
CA VAL A 53 2.07 12.18 -10.31
C VAL A 53 1.45 13.17 -11.27
N GLY A 54 2.21 14.18 -11.67
CA GLY A 54 1.78 15.18 -12.65
C GLY A 54 2.93 15.66 -13.52
N ALA A 55 2.60 16.36 -14.60
CA ALA A 55 3.56 17.05 -15.46
C ALA A 55 2.94 18.38 -15.87
N GLU A 56 3.76 19.43 -15.97
CA GLU A 56 3.26 20.76 -16.34
C GLU A 56 2.79 20.81 -17.80
N ARG A 57 3.49 20.11 -18.70
CA ARG A 57 3.15 20.03 -20.12
C ARG A 57 3.23 18.60 -20.62
N ILE A 58 2.52 18.33 -21.71
CA ILE A 58 2.63 17.06 -22.42
C ILE A 58 4.07 16.90 -22.91
N GLY A 59 4.72 15.81 -22.50
CA GLY A 59 6.10 15.49 -22.83
C GLY A 59 7.12 15.95 -21.79
N ASP A 60 6.73 16.75 -20.80
CA ASP A 60 7.61 17.10 -19.69
C ASP A 60 7.83 15.89 -18.77
N PRO A 61 8.98 15.81 -18.06
CA PRO A 61 9.19 14.80 -17.04
C PRO A 61 8.11 14.87 -15.98
N ALA A 62 7.56 13.71 -15.60
CA ALA A 62 6.64 13.61 -14.49
C ALA A 62 7.34 13.96 -13.18
N VAL A 63 6.65 14.69 -12.31
CA VAL A 63 7.08 15.01 -10.94
C VAL A 63 6.01 14.58 -9.94
N LEU A 64 6.40 14.55 -8.67
CA LEU A 64 5.53 14.15 -7.56
C LEU A 64 5.10 15.37 -6.77
N TYR A 65 3.80 15.51 -6.57
CA TYR A 65 3.22 16.55 -5.74
C TYR A 65 2.49 15.96 -4.54
N VAL A 66 2.37 16.76 -3.49
CA VAL A 66 1.56 16.46 -2.32
C VAL A 66 0.09 16.64 -2.69
N GLY A 67 -0.63 15.53 -2.87
CA GLY A 67 -2.04 15.54 -3.22
C GLY A 67 -2.95 15.88 -2.05
N MET A 68 -2.60 15.46 -0.84
CA MET A 68 -3.38 15.71 0.38
C MET A 68 -2.44 15.67 1.57
N VAL A 69 -2.70 16.51 2.57
CA VAL A 69 -1.98 16.52 3.85
C VAL A 69 -2.98 16.19 4.94
N HIS A 70 -2.71 15.11 5.68
CA HIS A 70 -3.59 14.66 6.73
C HIS A 70 -3.72 15.74 7.82
N PRO A 71 -4.95 16.18 8.18
CA PRO A 71 -5.17 17.11 9.29
C PRO A 71 -4.58 16.55 10.59
N GLU A 72 -3.89 17.41 11.34
CA GLU A 72 -3.19 17.08 12.59
C GLU A 72 -2.08 16.02 12.43
N GLY A 73 -1.78 15.60 11.19
CA GLY A 73 -0.74 14.63 10.90
C GLY A 73 0.67 15.23 10.93
N PRO A 74 1.71 14.37 10.96
CA PRO A 74 3.09 14.83 11.08
C PRO A 74 3.52 15.79 9.96
N ALA A 75 3.12 15.52 8.72
CA ALA A 75 3.41 16.40 7.60
C ALA A 75 2.77 17.79 7.74
N GLN A 76 1.54 17.89 8.26
CA GLN A 76 0.90 19.19 8.50
C GLN A 76 1.66 19.97 9.57
N GLN A 77 2.00 19.32 10.69
CA GLN A 77 2.74 19.92 11.79
C GLN A 77 4.12 20.42 11.34
N ALA A 78 4.77 19.71 10.41
CA ALA A 78 6.03 20.10 9.81
C ALA A 78 5.89 21.22 8.75
N GLY A 79 4.67 21.61 8.37
CA GLY A 79 4.43 22.68 7.39
C GLY A 79 4.47 22.23 5.92
N LEU A 80 4.31 20.94 5.65
CA LEU A 80 4.04 20.42 4.31
C LEU A 80 2.63 20.82 3.89
N ARG A 81 2.44 21.18 2.62
CA ARG A 81 1.17 21.68 2.09
C ARG A 81 0.77 20.96 0.82
N HIS A 82 -0.53 20.95 0.54
CA HIS A 82 -1.05 20.50 -0.75
C HIS A 82 -0.39 21.28 -1.90
N GLY A 83 -0.04 20.57 -2.97
CA GLY A 83 0.60 21.14 -4.16
C GLY A 83 2.11 21.35 -4.05
N ASP A 84 2.72 21.15 -2.88
CA ASP A 84 4.19 21.12 -2.78
C ASP A 84 4.75 20.00 -3.68
N GLU A 85 5.74 20.33 -4.52
CA GLU A 85 6.49 19.37 -5.32
C GLU A 85 7.58 18.72 -4.45
N ILE A 86 7.64 17.39 -4.41
CA ILE A 86 8.70 16.66 -3.72
C ILE A 86 9.96 16.67 -4.60
N VAL A 87 11.06 17.21 -4.09
CA VAL A 87 12.33 17.32 -4.84
C VAL A 87 13.44 16.43 -4.26
N THR A 88 13.49 16.26 -2.93
CA THR A 88 14.46 15.37 -2.26
C THR A 88 13.83 14.62 -1.10
N VAL A 89 14.40 13.46 -0.79
CA VAL A 89 14.11 12.69 0.44
C VAL A 89 15.45 12.26 1.05
N ASP A 90 15.67 12.64 2.30
CA ASP A 90 16.93 12.45 3.05
C ASP A 90 18.16 12.92 2.24
N GLY A 91 18.02 14.07 1.57
CA GLY A 91 19.06 14.70 0.74
C GLY A 91 19.23 14.09 -0.66
N ALA A 92 18.60 12.95 -0.95
CA ALA A 92 18.64 12.32 -2.27
C ALA A 92 17.54 12.87 -3.18
N ALA A 93 17.90 13.31 -4.39
CA ALA A 93 16.96 13.79 -5.40
C ALA A 93 15.98 12.68 -5.80
N VAL A 94 14.70 13.04 -5.98
CA VAL A 94 13.66 12.10 -6.42
C VAL A 94 13.48 12.05 -7.93
N SER A 95 14.10 12.97 -8.66
CA SER A 95 14.07 13.03 -10.13
C SER A 95 14.52 11.69 -10.73
N GLY A 96 13.74 11.19 -11.69
CA GLY A 96 14.02 9.91 -12.37
C GLY A 96 13.72 8.66 -11.54
N LYS A 97 13.20 8.78 -10.32
CA LYS A 97 12.71 7.65 -9.52
C LYS A 97 11.25 7.34 -9.85
N THR A 98 10.85 6.08 -9.68
CA THR A 98 9.45 5.69 -9.77
C THR A 98 8.68 6.15 -8.54
N TYR A 99 7.35 6.23 -8.67
CA TYR A 99 6.45 6.53 -7.54
C TYR A 99 6.74 5.62 -6.33
N GLU A 100 6.85 4.31 -6.56
CA GLU A 100 7.10 3.33 -5.49
C GLU A 100 8.45 3.53 -4.81
N GLN A 101 9.50 3.87 -5.57
CA GLN A 101 10.81 4.15 -5.00
C GLN A 101 10.76 5.36 -4.07
N VAL A 102 10.06 6.42 -4.45
CA VAL A 102 9.92 7.62 -3.60
C VAL A 102 9.06 7.34 -2.38
N VAL A 103 7.97 6.58 -2.52
CA VAL A 103 7.16 6.11 -1.38
C VAL A 103 8.01 5.31 -0.40
N ARG A 104 8.88 4.41 -0.88
CA ARG A 104 9.81 3.64 -0.03
C ARG A 104 10.82 4.52 0.70
N MET A 105 11.29 5.60 0.08
CA MET A 105 12.19 6.56 0.74
C MET A 105 11.47 7.35 1.84
N ILE A 106 10.22 7.77 1.58
CA ILE A 106 9.43 8.55 2.55
C ILE A 106 8.98 7.68 3.71
N ARG A 107 8.61 6.42 3.45
CA ARG A 107 8.29 5.45 4.50
C ARG A 107 9.55 5.00 5.24
N GLY A 108 9.36 4.46 6.43
CA GLY A 108 10.43 3.99 7.30
C GLY A 108 9.87 3.51 8.63
N ASP A 109 10.72 3.34 9.63
CA ASP A 109 10.27 2.91 10.95
C ASP A 109 9.51 4.06 11.65
N ALA A 110 8.42 3.72 12.33
CA ALA A 110 7.70 4.69 13.15
C ALA A 110 8.61 5.27 14.24
N GLY A 111 8.53 6.58 14.47
CA GLY A 111 9.39 7.32 15.40
C GLY A 111 10.67 7.86 14.77
N THR A 112 11.05 7.42 13.57
CA THR A 112 12.19 8.00 12.84
C THR A 112 11.79 9.28 12.11
N VAL A 113 12.77 10.12 11.79
CA VAL A 113 12.56 11.36 11.02
C VAL A 113 12.95 11.14 9.57
N VAL A 114 12.16 11.71 8.65
CA VAL A 114 12.51 11.87 7.24
C VAL A 114 12.70 13.34 6.92
N LYS A 115 13.72 13.69 6.15
CA LYS A 115 13.89 15.04 5.61
C LYS A 115 13.31 15.09 4.21
N VAL A 116 12.30 15.90 3.99
CA VAL A 116 11.64 16.06 2.70
C VAL A 116 11.94 17.45 2.16
N GLY A 117 12.69 17.51 1.07
CA GLY A 117 12.84 18.74 0.30
C GLY A 117 11.62 18.93 -0.59
N VAL A 118 11.00 20.11 -0.48
CA VAL A 118 9.85 20.48 -1.30
C VAL A 118 10.04 21.82 -1.99
N LYS A 119 9.46 21.97 -3.16
CA LYS A 119 9.32 23.24 -3.87
C LYS A 119 7.84 23.64 -3.86
N GLY A 120 7.53 24.74 -3.18
CA GLY A 120 6.20 25.34 -3.17
C GLY A 120 6.26 26.81 -3.55
N ASP A 121 5.19 27.56 -3.28
CA ASP A 121 5.08 28.99 -3.65
C ASP A 121 6.19 29.87 -3.05
N GLY A 122 6.72 29.51 -1.88
CA GLY A 122 7.81 30.22 -1.20
C GLY A 122 9.22 29.78 -1.62
N GLY A 123 9.33 28.95 -2.66
CA GLY A 123 10.59 28.36 -3.11
C GLY A 123 10.90 26.99 -2.48
N VAL A 124 12.17 26.61 -2.56
CA VAL A 124 12.67 25.30 -2.07
C VAL A 124 12.94 25.36 -0.58
N ARG A 125 12.42 24.37 0.16
CA ARG A 125 12.62 24.23 1.61
C ARG A 125 12.75 22.75 2.00
N GLU A 126 13.50 22.46 3.05
CA GLU A 126 13.61 21.12 3.63
C GLU A 126 12.80 21.06 4.94
N LEU A 127 12.01 20.00 5.09
CA LEU A 127 11.14 19.79 6.24
C LEU A 127 11.50 18.45 6.91
N ALA A 128 11.76 18.49 8.21
CA ALA A 128 11.98 17.30 9.01
C ALA A 128 10.62 16.79 9.54
N VAL A 129 10.23 15.58 9.15
CA VAL A 129 8.92 15.01 9.47
C VAL A 129 9.07 13.70 10.22
N THR A 130 8.47 13.60 11.39
CA THR A 130 8.49 12.36 12.19
C THR A 130 7.49 11.36 11.63
N ARG A 131 7.94 10.15 11.30
CA ARG A 131 7.08 9.06 10.86
C ARG A 131 6.27 8.54 12.04
N VAL A 132 4.98 8.30 11.83
CA VAL A 132 4.08 7.65 12.79
C VAL A 132 3.62 6.31 12.25
N ALA A 133 3.25 5.38 13.13
CA ALA A 133 2.65 4.12 12.68
C ALA A 133 1.35 4.40 11.91
N GLY A 134 1.16 3.75 10.75
CA GLY A 134 0.05 4.06 9.84
C GLY A 134 -1.34 3.90 10.45
N ASP A 135 -1.51 2.97 11.39
CA ASP A 135 -2.74 2.75 12.17
C ASP A 135 -3.02 3.86 13.20
N LYS A 136 -2.01 4.65 13.56
CA LYS A 136 -2.12 5.79 14.50
C LYS A 136 -2.39 7.12 13.80
N LEU A 137 -2.36 7.16 12.47
CA LEU A 137 -2.80 8.36 11.76
C LEU A 137 -4.31 8.51 12.01
N PRO A 138 -4.81 9.70 12.36
CA PRO A 138 -6.25 9.88 12.51
C PRO A 138 -6.94 9.47 11.21
N LYS A 139 -8.18 8.97 11.27
CA LYS A 139 -8.90 8.69 10.03
C LYS A 139 -9.28 10.02 9.40
N ALA A 140 -8.81 10.27 8.19
CA ALA A 140 -9.31 11.39 7.40
C ALA A 140 -10.85 11.27 7.28
N PRO A 141 -11.59 12.38 7.27
CA PRO A 141 -13.01 12.33 6.97
C PRO A 141 -13.19 11.64 5.62
N SER A 142 -13.94 10.53 5.63
CA SER A 142 -14.27 9.74 4.45
C SER A 142 -14.98 10.65 3.45
N GLY A 143 -14.26 11.13 2.42
CA GLY A 143 -14.80 12.07 1.44
C GLY A 143 -13.78 12.99 0.75
N ALA A 144 -12.57 13.14 1.28
CA ALA A 144 -11.55 14.01 0.69
C ALA A 144 -10.59 13.27 -0.26
N HIS A 145 -11.11 12.69 -1.34
CA HIS A 145 -10.29 12.19 -2.45
C HIS A 145 -10.67 12.91 -3.73
N GLY A 146 -9.78 13.81 -4.17
CA GLY A 146 -9.84 14.43 -5.50
C GLY A 146 -10.48 15.83 -5.52
N GLY A 147 -9.77 16.83 -4.99
CA GLY A 147 -9.89 18.18 -5.57
C GLY A 147 -9.37 18.16 -7.01
N PRO A 148 -9.84 19.04 -7.91
CA PRO A 148 -9.46 19.01 -9.32
C PRO A 148 -7.94 19.14 -9.47
N ALA A 149 -7.36 18.33 -10.36
CA ALA A 149 -5.98 18.49 -10.78
C ALA A 149 -5.78 19.91 -11.33
N ARG A 150 -4.72 20.57 -10.89
CA ARG A 150 -4.37 21.94 -11.29
C ARG A 150 -3.85 21.98 -12.73
#